data_AF-A0A4V4H1M2-F1
#
_entry.id   AF-A0A4V4H1M2-F1
#
_cell.length_a   1.000
_cell.length_b   1.000
_cell.length_c   1.000
_cell.angle_alpha   90.00
_cell.angle_beta   90.00
_cell.angle_gamma   90.00
#
_symmetry.space_group_name_H-M   'P 1'
#
loop_
_entity.id
_entity.type
_entity.pdbx_description
1 polymer ?
#
loop_
_entity_poly.entity_id
_entity_poly.type
_entity_poly.pdbx_seq_one_letter_code
_entity_poly.pdbx_strand_id
1 'polypeptide(L)'
;MRSFFGLCLLMLSIAVQAQDEVLPDLRNKRESFAKYPKGEIRDDLATFTIGGIDERIGKKPLEKLPATDYNLRSITFEAPNVKVIITSGTFEASKHKLFYYYEKKYLVKIDGKPYYGDYGTVPTTTISSVVVIVNNKDTVAIPPTAYADLFHPDFTYVDGSGTVRTHNAVYLSADKHRMYIYMVNSEAMGKYEVTWILQDNKYVGRVVDSGIMK
;
A
#
# COMPACT_ATOMS: atom_id res chain seq x y z
N MET A 1 -35.23 -66.94 -29.14
CA MET A 1 -35.59 -65.65 -28.52
C MET A 1 -34.95 -65.55 -27.15
N ARG A 2 -34.03 -64.59 -26.97
CA ARG A 2 -33.87 -63.75 -25.76
C ARG A 2 -32.46 -63.15 -25.74
N SER A 3 -32.36 -61.96 -26.31
CA SER A 3 -31.22 -61.06 -26.20
C SER A 3 -31.20 -60.44 -24.80
N PHE A 4 -30.03 -60.39 -24.17
CA PHE A 4 -29.76 -59.46 -23.06
C PHE A 4 -28.55 -58.61 -23.49
N PHE A 5 -28.83 -57.41 -23.99
CA PHE A 5 -27.83 -56.37 -24.19
C PHE A 5 -27.84 -55.50 -22.91
N GLY A 6 -26.76 -55.59 -22.13
CA GLY A 6 -26.53 -54.69 -21.00
C GLY A 6 -25.99 -53.36 -21.51
N LEU A 7 -26.79 -52.30 -21.39
CA LEU A 7 -26.42 -50.94 -21.76
C LEU A 7 -25.76 -50.26 -20.53
N CYS A 8 -24.43 -50.20 -20.50
CA CYS A 8 -23.71 -49.36 -19.54
C CYS A 8 -23.80 -47.89 -19.98
N LEU A 9 -24.63 -47.10 -19.29
CA LEU A 9 -24.60 -45.64 -19.40
C LEU A 9 -23.41 -45.09 -18.61
N LEU A 10 -22.37 -44.63 -19.33
CA LEU A 10 -21.32 -43.79 -18.78
C LEU A 10 -21.86 -42.35 -18.71
N MET A 11 -22.25 -41.90 -17.52
CA MET A 11 -22.49 -40.49 -17.24
C MET A 11 -21.12 -39.80 -17.10
N LEU A 12 -20.67 -39.12 -18.16
CA LEU A 12 -19.57 -38.17 -18.05
C LEU A 12 -20.07 -36.92 -17.32
N SER A 13 -19.71 -36.80 -16.05
CA SER A 13 -19.83 -35.56 -15.29
C SER A 13 -18.89 -34.53 -15.91
N ILE A 14 -19.42 -33.60 -16.70
CA ILE A 14 -18.67 -32.42 -17.13
C ILE A 14 -18.48 -31.56 -15.88
N ALA A 15 -17.32 -31.68 -15.25
CA ALA A 15 -16.87 -30.70 -14.27
C ALA A 15 -16.65 -29.38 -15.03
N VAL A 16 -17.64 -28.48 -14.95
CA VAL A 16 -17.43 -27.08 -15.30
C VAL A 16 -16.39 -26.55 -14.33
N GLN A 17 -15.13 -26.51 -14.75
CA GLN A 17 -14.15 -25.67 -14.10
C GLN A 17 -14.61 -24.24 -14.35
N ALA A 18 -15.23 -23.62 -13.35
CA ALA A 18 -15.25 -22.17 -13.29
C ALA A 18 -13.77 -21.75 -13.31
N GLN A 19 -13.30 -21.22 -14.43
CA GLN A 19 -12.07 -20.46 -14.42
C GLN A 19 -12.33 -19.29 -13.48
N ASP A 20 -11.68 -19.28 -12.32
CA ASP A 20 -11.66 -18.08 -11.49
C ASP A 20 -11.14 -16.95 -12.38
N GLU A 21 -12.04 -16.06 -12.77
CA GLU A 21 -11.72 -14.92 -13.62
C GLU A 21 -10.69 -14.07 -12.89
N VAL A 22 -9.44 -14.11 -13.34
CA VAL A 22 -8.35 -13.34 -12.75
C VAL A 22 -8.67 -11.86 -12.95
N LEU A 23 -8.94 -11.14 -11.86
CA LEU A 23 -9.15 -9.71 -11.86
C LEU A 23 -7.89 -9.02 -12.43
N PRO A 24 -7.97 -8.29 -13.56
CA PRO A 24 -6.80 -7.60 -14.09
C PRO A 24 -6.33 -6.52 -13.13
N ASP A 25 -5.03 -6.54 -12.79
CA ASP A 25 -4.38 -5.50 -11.99
C ASP A 25 -4.01 -4.32 -12.89
N LEU A 26 -4.80 -3.24 -12.81
CA LEU A 26 -4.60 -2.03 -13.62
C LEU A 26 -3.63 -1.01 -12.98
N ARG A 27 -3.07 -1.31 -11.81
CA ARG A 27 -2.26 -0.33 -11.03
C ARG A 27 -0.95 0.03 -11.73
N ASN A 28 -0.52 1.26 -11.53
CA ASN A 28 0.66 1.81 -12.18
C ASN A 28 1.95 1.23 -11.57
N LYS A 29 2.68 0.41 -12.33
CA LYS A 29 3.95 -0.16 -11.89
C LYS A 29 5.16 0.76 -12.06
N ARG A 30 5.00 1.98 -12.60
CA ARG A 30 6.12 2.91 -12.81
C ARG A 30 6.62 3.56 -11.52
N GLU A 31 5.76 3.62 -10.51
CA GLU A 31 6.09 4.14 -9.18
C GLU A 31 6.61 3.05 -8.23
N SER A 32 6.85 1.82 -8.71
CA SER A 32 7.33 0.74 -7.87
C SER A 32 8.83 0.83 -7.60
N PHE A 33 9.30 0.20 -6.51
CA PHE A 33 10.72 0.10 -6.23
C PHE A 33 11.45 -0.49 -7.43
N ALA A 34 10.94 -1.54 -8.06
CA ALA A 34 11.56 -2.17 -9.23
C ALA A 34 11.78 -1.24 -10.43
N LYS A 35 11.02 -0.13 -10.55
CA LYS A 35 11.17 0.87 -11.62
C LYS A 35 11.87 2.15 -11.17
N TYR A 36 12.14 2.30 -9.87
CA TYR A 36 12.81 3.48 -9.34
C TYR A 36 14.28 3.56 -9.83
N PRO A 37 14.76 4.72 -10.31
CA PRO A 37 16.12 4.87 -10.82
C PRO A 37 17.19 4.47 -9.80
N LYS A 38 18.33 3.95 -10.28
CA LYS A 38 19.50 3.71 -9.42
C LYS A 38 20.04 5.03 -8.89
N GLY A 39 20.52 5.01 -7.67
CA GLY A 39 21.08 6.17 -6.96
C GLY A 39 20.80 6.08 -5.47
N GLU A 40 21.21 7.11 -4.74
CA GLU A 40 21.19 7.11 -3.28
C GLU A 40 19.78 6.91 -2.69
N ILE A 41 18.73 7.45 -3.31
CA ILE A 41 17.34 7.22 -2.85
C ILE A 41 16.96 5.74 -2.96
N ARG A 42 17.31 5.06 -4.06
CA ARG A 42 17.06 3.62 -4.20
C ARG A 42 17.85 2.82 -3.17
N ASP A 43 19.09 3.22 -2.95
CA ASP A 43 19.95 2.60 -1.96
C ASP A 43 19.37 2.72 -0.56
N ASP A 44 18.85 3.89 -0.21
CA ASP A 44 18.14 4.15 1.04
C ASP A 44 16.86 3.31 1.14
N LEU A 45 15.98 3.35 0.12
CA LEU A 45 14.73 2.58 0.07
C LEU A 45 14.97 1.07 0.32
N ALA A 46 16.00 0.49 -0.30
CA ALA A 46 16.33 -0.92 -0.15
C ALA A 46 16.61 -1.35 1.30
N THR A 47 16.99 -0.41 2.16
CA THR A 47 17.30 -0.71 3.57
C THR A 47 16.06 -1.04 4.40
N PHE A 48 14.86 -0.62 3.97
CA PHE A 48 13.63 -0.77 4.77
C PHE A 48 12.40 -1.24 3.99
N THR A 49 12.26 -0.98 2.68
CA THR A 49 11.10 -1.41 1.91
C THR A 49 11.10 -2.91 1.63
N ILE A 50 9.93 -3.50 1.47
CA ILE A 50 9.74 -4.90 1.08
C ILE A 50 10.15 -5.09 -0.39
N GLY A 51 9.77 -4.16 -1.27
CA GLY A 51 10.12 -4.19 -2.69
C GLY A 51 11.63 -4.12 -2.94
N GLY A 52 12.41 -3.61 -1.99
CA GLY A 52 13.88 -3.52 -2.07
C GLY A 52 14.65 -4.58 -1.29
N ILE A 53 13.98 -5.63 -0.78
CA ILE A 53 14.60 -6.64 0.07
C ILE A 53 15.81 -7.32 -0.58
N ASP A 54 15.76 -7.60 -1.88
CA ASP A 54 16.84 -8.25 -2.64
C ASP A 54 18.10 -7.38 -2.74
N GLU A 55 17.95 -6.05 -2.64
CA GLU A 55 19.05 -5.10 -2.71
C GLU A 55 19.59 -4.69 -1.33
N ARG A 56 19.02 -5.22 -0.24
CA ARG A 56 19.36 -4.82 1.14
C ARG A 56 20.75 -5.28 1.59
N ILE A 57 21.25 -6.38 1.05
CA ILE A 57 22.50 -7.01 1.52
C ILE A 57 23.67 -6.03 1.42
N GLY A 58 24.39 -5.86 2.53
CA GLY A 58 25.56 -4.98 2.62
C GLY A 58 25.23 -3.48 2.77
N LYS A 59 23.96 -3.09 2.76
CA LYS A 59 23.55 -1.70 3.00
C LYS A 59 23.41 -1.41 4.50
N LYS A 60 23.81 -0.21 4.91
CA LYS A 60 23.67 0.25 6.30
C LYS A 60 22.21 0.66 6.56
N PRO A 61 21.57 0.19 7.64
CA PRO A 61 20.23 0.65 8.01
C PRO A 61 20.21 2.16 8.24
N LEU A 62 19.12 2.79 7.80
CA LEU A 62 18.87 4.19 8.11
C LEU A 62 18.43 4.42 9.55
N GLU A 63 18.59 5.64 10.02
CA GLU A 63 17.99 6.05 11.29
C GLU A 63 16.48 5.97 11.18
N LYS A 64 15.87 5.21 12.09
CA LYS A 64 14.42 5.01 12.19
C LYS A 64 13.86 5.88 13.31
N LEU A 65 12.91 6.75 13.00
CA LEU A 65 12.05 7.38 14.00
C LEU A 65 10.84 6.46 14.26
N PRO A 66 10.68 5.93 15.49
CA PRO A 66 9.48 5.19 15.84
C PRO A 66 8.27 6.15 15.97
N ALA A 67 7.07 5.59 15.82
CA ALA A 67 5.85 6.34 16.10
C ALA A 67 5.75 6.66 17.59
N THR A 68 5.34 7.88 17.91
CA THR A 68 5.13 8.36 19.29
C THR A 68 3.69 8.23 19.74
N ASP A 69 2.74 8.25 18.79
CA ASP A 69 1.32 8.00 19.04
C ASP A 69 0.69 7.36 17.80
N TYR A 70 -0.23 6.43 17.99
CA TYR A 70 -0.97 5.80 16.90
C TYR A 70 -2.24 5.11 17.38
N ASN A 71 -3.25 5.15 16.52
CA ASN A 71 -4.51 4.44 16.65
C ASN A 71 -5.09 4.21 15.24
N LEU A 72 -6.33 3.73 15.14
CA LEU A 72 -6.99 3.46 13.85
C LEU A 72 -7.23 4.71 12.97
N ARG A 73 -7.14 5.91 13.55
CA ARG A 73 -7.44 7.20 12.90
C ARG A 73 -6.20 8.01 12.54
N SER A 74 -5.10 7.83 13.24
CA SER A 74 -3.88 8.60 12.99
C SER A 74 -2.63 7.88 13.47
N ILE A 75 -1.50 8.25 12.90
CA ILE A 75 -0.17 7.90 13.38
C ILE A 75 0.73 9.13 13.35
N THR A 76 1.49 9.32 14.43
CA THR A 76 2.41 10.44 14.63
C THR A 76 3.83 9.92 14.86
N PHE A 77 4.79 10.55 14.20
CA PHE A 77 6.23 10.39 14.44
C PHE A 77 6.79 11.74 14.85
N GLU A 78 7.54 11.80 15.95
CA GLU A 78 8.03 13.08 16.47
C GLU A 78 9.46 12.96 17.01
N ALA A 79 10.29 13.92 16.64
CA ALA A 79 11.66 14.15 17.10
C ALA A 79 11.91 15.68 17.17
N PRO A 80 12.99 16.17 17.80
CA PRO A 80 13.15 17.59 18.10
C PRO A 80 12.97 18.59 16.94
N ASN A 81 13.19 18.18 15.68
CA ASN A 81 13.07 19.04 14.51
C ASN A 81 12.14 18.48 13.42
N VAL A 82 11.43 17.38 13.69
CA VAL A 82 10.60 16.69 12.70
C VAL A 82 9.34 16.17 13.38
N LYS A 83 8.18 16.47 12.80
CA LYS A 83 6.92 15.84 13.13
C LYS A 83 6.22 15.39 11.86
N VAL A 84 5.79 14.15 11.81
CA VAL A 84 5.01 13.57 10.71
C VAL A 84 3.69 13.08 11.27
N ILE A 85 2.58 13.45 10.63
CA ILE A 85 1.24 13.02 11.00
C ILE A 85 0.55 12.48 9.76
N ILE A 86 0.08 11.23 9.82
CA ILE A 86 -0.78 10.63 8.81
C ILE A 86 -2.16 10.46 9.44
N THR A 87 -3.19 10.99 8.79
CA THR A 87 -4.57 10.92 9.28
C THR A 87 -5.41 10.11 8.30
N SER A 88 -6.23 9.20 8.83
CA SER A 88 -7.24 8.51 8.03
C SER A 88 -8.57 9.27 8.04
N GLY A 89 -9.43 8.95 7.08
CA GLY A 89 -10.77 9.50 6.95
C GLY A 89 -11.74 8.44 6.45
N THR A 90 -13.02 8.78 6.48
CA THR A 90 -14.07 7.95 5.86
C THR A 90 -14.04 8.13 4.35
N PHE A 91 -14.15 7.04 3.60
CA PHE A 91 -14.38 7.09 2.16
C PHE A 91 -15.89 7.26 1.89
N GLU A 92 -16.27 8.35 1.23
CA GLU A 92 -17.66 8.62 0.89
C GLU A 92 -17.92 8.29 -0.58
N ALA A 93 -18.33 7.05 -0.86
CA ALA A 93 -18.53 6.54 -2.22
C ALA A 93 -19.40 7.44 -3.12
N SER A 94 -20.39 8.15 -2.57
CA SER A 94 -21.27 9.08 -3.29
C SER A 94 -20.55 10.30 -3.88
N LYS A 95 -19.36 10.64 -3.38
CA LYS A 95 -18.54 11.76 -3.86
C LYS A 95 -17.59 11.37 -4.99
N HIS A 96 -17.54 10.10 -5.38
CA HIS A 96 -16.56 9.57 -6.32
C HIS A 96 -17.21 8.90 -7.54
N LYS A 97 -16.47 8.88 -8.65
CA LYS A 97 -16.83 8.09 -9.83
C LYS A 97 -16.22 6.70 -9.72
N LEU A 98 -17.08 5.69 -9.53
CA LEU A 98 -16.67 4.30 -9.37
C LEU A 98 -16.77 3.55 -10.70
N PHE A 99 -15.67 2.90 -11.11
CA PHE A 99 -15.59 2.15 -12.36
C PHE A 99 -15.35 0.67 -12.07
N TYR A 100 -16.27 -0.15 -12.55
CA TYR A 100 -16.27 -1.59 -12.27
C TYR A 100 -15.98 -2.43 -13.51
N TYR A 101 -15.49 -3.63 -13.29
CA TYR A 101 -15.26 -4.69 -14.27
C TYR A 101 -16.17 -5.90 -13.98
N TYR A 102 -16.35 -6.78 -14.97
CA TYR A 102 -17.22 -7.97 -14.90
C TYR A 102 -18.62 -7.65 -14.36
N GLU A 103 -19.42 -6.87 -15.11
CA GLU A 103 -20.81 -6.56 -14.77
C GLU A 103 -21.02 -6.00 -13.34
N LYS A 104 -20.16 -5.06 -12.93
CA LYS A 104 -20.17 -4.42 -11.60
C LYS A 104 -19.69 -5.30 -10.44
N LYS A 105 -19.05 -6.44 -10.72
CA LYS A 105 -18.53 -7.33 -9.68
C LYS A 105 -17.29 -6.78 -8.97
N TYR A 106 -16.37 -6.14 -9.70
CA TYR A 106 -15.10 -5.68 -9.14
C TYR A 106 -14.84 -4.22 -9.42
N LEU A 107 -14.61 -3.40 -8.39
CA LEU A 107 -14.16 -2.03 -8.54
C LEU A 107 -12.68 -2.01 -8.98
N VAL A 108 -12.38 -1.33 -10.08
CA VAL A 108 -11.02 -1.30 -10.64
C VAL A 108 -10.42 0.10 -10.73
N LYS A 109 -11.27 1.14 -10.72
CA LYS A 109 -10.84 2.55 -10.68
C LYS A 109 -11.79 3.41 -9.87
N ILE A 110 -11.21 4.45 -9.25
CA ILE A 110 -11.92 5.53 -8.56
C ILE A 110 -11.44 6.83 -9.21
N ASP A 111 -12.38 7.68 -9.61
CA ASP A 111 -12.11 8.95 -10.31
C ASP A 111 -11.20 8.80 -11.54
N GLY A 112 -11.38 7.69 -12.26
CA GLY A 112 -10.65 7.35 -13.48
C GLY A 112 -9.24 6.79 -13.27
N LYS A 113 -8.80 6.61 -12.01
CA LYS A 113 -7.48 6.06 -11.67
C LYS A 113 -7.59 4.71 -10.97
N PRO A 114 -6.70 3.75 -11.28
CA PRO A 114 -6.49 2.57 -10.43
C PRO A 114 -6.13 2.99 -9.01
N TYR A 115 -6.40 2.12 -8.03
CA TYR A 115 -6.18 2.41 -6.61
C TYR A 115 -5.49 1.25 -5.88
N TYR A 116 -5.01 1.50 -4.67
CA TYR A 116 -4.34 0.56 -3.78
C TYR A 116 -5.14 0.37 -2.48
N GLY A 117 -4.93 -0.76 -1.79
CA GLY A 117 -5.81 -1.29 -0.75
C GLY A 117 -6.65 -2.43 -1.33
N ASP A 118 -7.73 -2.83 -0.65
CA ASP A 118 -8.66 -3.90 -1.03
C ASP A 118 -9.17 -3.78 -2.50
N TYR A 119 -8.37 -4.30 -3.44
CA TYR A 119 -8.54 -4.10 -4.87
C TYR A 119 -9.64 -5.01 -5.40
N GLY A 120 -10.66 -4.42 -6.01
CA GLY A 120 -11.89 -5.10 -6.39
C GLY A 120 -13.11 -4.69 -5.55
N THR A 121 -12.93 -4.05 -4.39
CA THR A 121 -14.04 -3.66 -3.49
C THR A 121 -14.14 -2.15 -3.32
N VAL A 122 -15.32 -1.67 -2.89
CA VAL A 122 -15.49 -0.24 -2.57
C VAL A 122 -14.81 0.05 -1.22
N PRO A 123 -13.83 0.98 -1.16
CA PRO A 123 -13.17 1.28 0.09
C PRO A 123 -14.12 1.86 1.14
N THR A 124 -13.72 1.76 2.40
CA THR A 124 -14.43 2.35 3.55
C THR A 124 -13.66 3.48 4.21
N THR A 125 -12.33 3.49 4.04
CA THR A 125 -11.44 4.50 4.61
C THR A 125 -10.40 4.97 3.60
N THR A 126 -9.95 6.21 3.78
CA THR A 126 -8.97 6.90 2.94
C THR A 126 -7.88 7.53 3.81
N ILE A 127 -6.80 8.01 3.20
CA ILE A 127 -5.88 8.93 3.84
C ILE A 127 -6.43 10.35 3.64
N SER A 128 -6.74 11.04 4.73
CA SER A 128 -7.25 12.42 4.68
C SER A 128 -6.12 13.43 4.57
N SER A 129 -5.00 13.19 5.26
CA SER A 129 -3.81 14.05 5.17
C SER A 129 -2.51 13.32 5.50
N VAL A 130 -1.42 13.81 4.91
CA VAL A 130 -0.04 13.52 5.30
C VAL A 130 0.67 14.86 5.50
N VAL A 131 0.99 15.18 6.75
CA VAL A 131 1.55 16.47 7.17
C VAL A 131 2.94 16.24 7.72
N VAL A 132 3.91 17.03 7.23
CA VAL A 132 5.27 17.07 7.76
C VAL A 132 5.56 18.46 8.27
N ILE A 133 6.07 18.55 9.49
CA ILE A 133 6.54 19.79 10.10
C ILE A 133 8.04 19.62 10.34
N VAL A 134 8.85 20.52 9.79
CA VAL A 134 10.30 20.55 9.96
C VAL A 134 10.73 21.82 10.69
N ASN A 135 11.82 21.72 11.46
CA ASN A 135 12.37 22.82 12.25
C ASN A 135 11.32 23.53 13.15
N ASN A 136 10.31 22.78 13.60
CA ASN A 136 9.20 23.23 14.44
C ASN A 136 8.37 24.39 13.87
N LYS A 137 8.46 24.68 12.57
CA LYS A 137 7.77 25.82 11.94
C LYS A 137 7.30 25.54 10.52
N ASP A 138 8.16 24.96 9.69
CA ASP A 138 7.87 24.83 8.26
C ASP A 138 7.01 23.60 8.01
N THR A 139 5.84 23.81 7.42
CA THR A 139 4.96 22.71 7.03
C THR A 139 5.21 22.33 5.58
N VAL A 140 5.63 21.10 5.35
CA VAL A 140 5.74 20.49 4.03
C VAL A 140 4.49 19.65 3.81
N ALA A 141 3.53 20.21 3.06
CA ALA A 141 2.31 19.50 2.71
C ALA A 141 2.59 18.49 1.59
N ILE A 142 2.33 17.21 1.86
CA ILE A 142 2.32 16.20 0.81
C ILE A 142 1.06 16.41 -0.02
N PRO A 143 1.16 16.52 -1.36
CA PRO A 143 -0.01 16.82 -2.18
C PRO A 143 -1.01 15.67 -2.14
N PRO A 144 -2.34 15.94 -2.15
CA PRO A 144 -3.37 14.89 -2.14
C PRO A 144 -3.19 13.85 -3.26
N THR A 145 -2.67 14.25 -4.41
CA THR A 145 -2.39 13.34 -5.54
C THR A 145 -1.39 12.23 -5.20
N ALA A 146 -0.60 12.37 -4.13
CA ALA A 146 0.36 11.37 -3.67
C ALA A 146 -0.26 10.29 -2.77
N TYR A 147 -1.50 10.46 -2.32
CA TYR A 147 -2.16 9.52 -1.42
C TYR A 147 -3.66 9.27 -1.69
N ALA A 148 -4.29 10.04 -2.59
CA ALA A 148 -5.73 9.94 -2.87
C ALA A 148 -6.16 8.63 -3.55
N ASP A 149 -5.21 7.85 -4.08
CA ASP A 149 -5.41 6.52 -4.64
C ASP A 149 -5.00 5.40 -3.66
N LEU A 150 -4.62 5.73 -2.43
CA LEU A 150 -4.25 4.79 -1.37
C LEU A 150 -5.38 4.72 -0.34
N PHE A 151 -6.02 3.57 -0.26
CA PHE A 151 -7.15 3.35 0.65
C PHE A 151 -6.79 2.39 1.77
N HIS A 152 -7.66 2.34 2.78
CA HIS A 152 -7.50 1.48 3.95
C HIS A 152 -6.14 1.65 4.65
N PRO A 153 -5.74 2.87 5.05
CA PRO A 153 -4.48 3.02 5.76
C PRO A 153 -4.47 2.15 7.03
N ASP A 154 -3.43 1.33 7.17
CA ASP A 154 -3.25 0.42 8.29
C ASP A 154 -2.18 0.98 9.23
N PHE A 155 -2.63 1.61 10.32
CA PHE A 155 -1.74 2.24 11.28
C PHE A 155 -1.26 1.31 12.38
N THR A 156 -2.03 0.25 12.67
CA THR A 156 -1.86 -0.53 13.89
C THR A 156 -2.18 -2.00 13.66
N TYR A 157 -1.39 -2.89 14.25
CA TYR A 157 -1.72 -4.31 14.38
C TYR A 157 -1.59 -4.75 15.84
N VAL A 158 -2.20 -5.89 16.18
CA VAL A 158 -2.04 -6.52 17.49
C VAL A 158 -1.04 -7.66 17.32
N ASP A 159 0.05 -7.64 18.09
CA ASP A 159 1.04 -8.71 18.07
C ASP A 159 0.57 -9.96 18.84
N GLY A 160 1.37 -11.03 18.82
CA GLY A 160 1.05 -12.28 19.52
C GLY A 160 0.94 -12.16 21.05
N SER A 161 1.35 -11.04 21.64
CA SER A 161 1.21 -10.74 23.07
C SER A 161 -0.04 -9.93 23.41
N GLY A 162 -0.83 -9.52 22.40
CA GLY A 162 -1.96 -8.60 22.58
C GLY A 162 -1.55 -7.12 22.60
N THR A 163 -0.28 -6.81 22.31
CA THR A 163 0.21 -5.43 22.29
C THR A 163 -0.09 -4.78 20.94
N VAL A 164 -0.70 -3.60 20.97
CA VAL A 164 -0.88 -2.78 19.76
C VAL A 164 0.46 -2.22 19.32
N ARG A 165 0.82 -2.43 18.05
CA ARG A 165 2.08 -2.03 17.42
C ARG A 165 1.83 -1.41 16.06
N THR A 166 2.89 -0.89 15.44
CA THR A 166 2.87 -0.40 14.06
C THR A 166 4.06 -0.92 13.26
N HIS A 167 3.85 -1.17 11.97
CA HIS A 167 4.92 -1.45 11.00
C HIS A 167 5.43 -0.18 10.32
N ASN A 168 4.71 0.93 10.48
CA ASN A 168 4.99 2.19 9.83
C ASN A 168 6.15 2.90 10.52
N ALA A 169 6.87 3.73 9.77
CA ALA A 169 8.09 4.36 10.25
C ALA A 169 8.42 5.61 9.44
N VAL A 170 9.22 6.49 10.05
CA VAL A 170 9.95 7.51 9.31
C VAL A 170 11.42 7.15 9.33
N TYR A 171 12.10 7.25 8.19
CA TYR A 171 13.53 7.04 8.08
C TYR A 171 14.23 8.32 7.63
N LEU A 172 15.44 8.56 8.16
CA LEU A 172 16.30 9.68 7.76
C LEU A 172 17.56 9.16 7.11
N SER A 173 17.94 9.75 5.99
CA SER A 173 19.25 9.51 5.38
C SER A 173 20.37 9.92 6.32
N ALA A 174 21.56 9.34 6.12
CA ALA A 174 22.73 9.62 6.95
C ALA A 174 23.14 11.10 6.92
N ASP A 175 22.98 11.74 5.76
CA ASP A 175 23.27 13.17 5.53
C ASP A 175 22.14 14.11 5.99
N LYS A 176 21.01 13.57 6.46
CA LYS A 176 19.81 14.32 6.90
C LYS A 176 19.14 15.19 5.83
N HIS A 177 19.51 15.03 4.56
CA HIS A 177 18.88 15.72 3.44
C HIS A 177 17.60 15.03 2.96
N ARG A 178 17.37 13.76 3.33
CA ARG A 178 16.20 12.98 2.91
C ARG A 178 15.45 12.38 4.07
N MET A 179 14.13 12.39 3.92
CA MET A 179 13.19 11.78 4.84
C MET A 179 12.25 10.88 4.05
N TYR A 180 12.02 9.69 4.59
CA TYR A 180 11.18 8.66 4.01
C TYR A 180 10.04 8.36 4.97
N ILE A 181 8.81 8.64 4.56
CA ILE A 181 7.61 8.33 5.35
C ILE A 181 7.07 7.02 4.80
N TYR A 182 7.28 5.95 5.55
CA TYR A 182 6.97 4.59 5.16
C TYR A 182 5.68 4.10 5.83
N MET A 183 4.75 3.62 5.02
CA MET A 183 3.50 3.00 5.47
C MET A 183 3.27 1.68 4.74
N VAL A 184 2.82 0.68 5.46
CA VAL A 184 2.38 -0.60 4.89
C VAL A 184 0.91 -0.83 5.23
N ASN A 185 0.15 -1.29 4.23
CA ASN A 185 -1.18 -1.87 4.41
C ASN A 185 -1.05 -3.38 4.30
N SER A 186 -1.48 -4.07 5.36
CA SER A 186 -1.36 -5.53 5.48
C SER A 186 -2.68 -6.28 5.24
N GLU A 187 -3.61 -5.70 4.48
CA GLU A 187 -4.91 -6.34 4.19
C GLU A 187 -4.75 -7.72 3.53
N ALA A 188 -5.73 -8.61 3.68
CA ALA A 188 -5.65 -9.94 3.08
C ALA A 188 -5.54 -9.86 1.54
N MET A 189 -6.29 -8.94 0.94
CA MET A 189 -6.28 -8.66 -0.49
C MET A 189 -5.83 -7.23 -0.72
N GLY A 190 -5.01 -7.01 -1.76
CA GLY A 190 -4.64 -5.66 -2.14
C GLY A 190 -3.53 -5.00 -1.32
N LYS A 191 -2.78 -5.76 -0.51
CA LYS A 191 -1.58 -5.31 0.21
C LYS A 191 -0.72 -4.37 -0.63
N TYR A 192 -0.28 -3.31 0.01
CA TYR A 192 0.66 -2.38 -0.57
C TYR A 192 1.59 -1.80 0.50
N GLU A 193 2.74 -1.34 0.06
CA GLU A 193 3.57 -0.41 0.82
C GLU A 193 3.69 0.89 0.03
N VAL A 194 3.84 2.00 0.74
CA VAL A 194 4.13 3.30 0.18
C VAL A 194 5.25 3.95 0.97
N THR A 195 6.15 4.61 0.25
CA THR A 195 7.12 5.55 0.82
C THR A 195 6.94 6.90 0.17
N TRP A 196 6.54 7.93 0.93
CA TRP A 196 6.64 9.31 0.47
C TRP A 196 8.04 9.84 0.76
N ILE A 197 8.66 10.48 -0.24
CA ILE A 197 10.05 10.88 -0.21
C ILE A 197 10.11 12.41 -0.16
N LEU A 198 10.81 12.92 0.84
CA LEU A 198 11.19 14.30 0.92
C LEU A 198 12.70 14.41 0.73
N GLN A 199 13.13 15.44 -0.01
CA GLN A 199 14.52 15.84 -0.14
C GLN A 199 14.60 17.35 0.07
N ASP A 200 15.51 17.80 0.92
CA ASP A 200 15.72 19.21 1.25
C ASP A 200 14.42 19.93 1.66
N ASN A 201 13.64 19.26 2.52
CA ASN A 201 12.31 19.71 2.98
C ASN A 201 11.28 19.92 1.86
N LYS A 202 11.42 19.24 0.73
CA LYS A 202 10.46 19.26 -0.39
C LYS A 202 10.01 17.86 -0.72
N TYR A 203 8.72 17.69 -0.97
CA TYR A 203 8.20 16.45 -1.52
C TYR A 203 8.71 16.25 -2.95
N VAL A 204 9.36 15.12 -3.22
CA VAL A 204 9.96 14.81 -4.54
C VAL A 204 9.31 13.62 -5.24
N GLY A 205 8.51 12.84 -4.52
CA GLY A 205 7.79 11.72 -5.10
C GLY A 205 7.45 10.64 -4.10
N ARG A 206 6.94 9.53 -4.59
CA ARG A 206 6.64 8.35 -3.80
C ARG A 206 7.12 7.09 -4.49
N VAL A 207 7.24 6.03 -3.72
CA VAL A 207 7.35 4.65 -4.20
C VAL A 207 6.17 3.86 -3.67
N VAL A 208 5.50 3.10 -4.53
CA VAL A 208 4.36 2.24 -4.16
C VAL A 208 4.54 0.87 -4.77
N ASP A 209 4.58 -0.14 -3.92
CA ASP A 209 4.66 -1.55 -4.30
C ASP A 209 3.40 -2.28 -3.85
N SER A 210 2.91 -3.20 -4.67
CA SER A 210 1.70 -3.98 -4.38
C SER A 210 1.86 -5.42 -4.84
N GLY A 211 1.03 -6.32 -4.31
CA GLY A 211 1.22 -7.75 -4.56
C GLY A 211 2.50 -8.30 -3.93
N ILE A 212 2.97 -7.62 -2.88
CA ILE A 212 4.07 -8.02 -2.00
C ILE A 212 3.61 -9.14 -1.05
N MET A 213 4.53 -10.02 -0.64
CA MET A 213 4.28 -11.11 0.33
C MET A 213 3.10 -12.02 -0.07
N LYS A 214 3.12 -12.52 -1.31
CA LYS A 214 2.19 -13.55 -1.81
C LYS A 214 2.65 -14.95 -1.42
#